data_AF-A0A610X194-F1
#
_entry.id   AF-A0A610X194-F1
#
_cell.length_a   1.000
_cell.length_b   1.000
_cell.length_c   1.000
_cell.angle_alpha   90.00
_cell.angle_beta   90.00
_cell.angle_gamma   90.00
#
_symmetry.space_group_name_H-M   'P 1'
#
loop_
_entity.id
_entity.type
_entity.pdbx_description
1 polymer ?
#
loop_
_entity_poly.entity_id
_entity_poly.type
_entity_poly.pdbx_seq_one_letter_code
_entity_poly.pdbx_strand_id
1 'polypeptide(L)'
;MSNKYCQELVELRNKPAHELKEVGDQWRTPDNIFWGINTLFGPFVLDLFTDGDNAKCAAYYTAEDNALAHDWSERLAELKGAAFGNPPYSRASQHEGQYITGMRYIMKHASAMRDKGGRYVFLIKAATSEVWWPEDADHIAFIRGRIGFELPAWF
;
A
#
# COMPACT_ATOMS: atom_id res chain seq x y z
N MET A 1 9.51 18.03 10.66
CA MET A 1 10.20 18.22 9.36
C MET A 1 9.54 17.26 8.37
N SER A 2 9.46 17.57 7.07
CA SER A 2 8.97 16.55 6.12
C SER A 2 9.93 15.35 6.13
N ASN A 3 9.40 14.13 6.16
CA ASN A 3 10.25 12.95 6.24
C ASN A 3 11.04 12.76 4.94
N LYS A 4 12.24 12.20 5.06
CA LYS A 4 13.17 12.04 3.93
C LYS A 4 12.54 11.28 2.76
N TYR A 5 11.71 10.27 3.04
CA TYR A 5 11.05 9.48 2.00
C TYR A 5 10.09 10.35 1.16
N CYS A 6 9.24 11.16 1.79
CA CYS A 6 8.33 12.06 1.07
C CYS A 6 9.11 13.13 0.30
N GLN A 7 10.21 13.65 0.86
CA GLN A 7 11.10 14.58 0.16
C GLN A 7 11.65 13.96 -1.13
N GLU A 8 12.16 12.72 -1.07
CA GLU A 8 12.68 12.01 -2.24
C GLU A 8 11.59 11.78 -3.31
N LEU A 9 10.35 11.46 -2.90
CA LEU A 9 9.21 11.33 -3.84
C LEU A 9 8.88 12.66 -4.53
N VAL A 10 8.86 13.77 -3.79
CA VAL A 10 8.59 15.12 -4.33
C VAL A 10 9.72 15.58 -5.25
N GLU A 11 10.97 15.39 -4.84
CA GLU A 11 12.14 15.72 -5.67
C GLU A 11 12.13 14.94 -6.98
N LEU A 12 11.80 13.65 -6.94
CA LEU A 12 11.64 12.83 -8.13
C LEU A 12 10.54 13.36 -9.04
N ARG A 13 9.35 13.63 -8.49
CA ARG A 13 8.20 14.17 -9.25
C ARG A 13 8.54 15.49 -9.97
N ASN A 14 9.36 16.33 -9.35
CA ASN A 14 9.73 17.64 -9.88
C ASN A 14 10.88 17.61 -10.91
N LYS A 15 11.47 16.46 -11.22
CA LYS A 15 12.47 16.36 -12.30
C LYS A 15 11.84 16.69 -13.66
N PRO A 16 12.61 17.29 -14.60
CA PRO A 16 12.09 17.63 -15.93
C PRO A 16 11.88 16.42 -16.85
N ALA A 17 12.48 15.28 -16.52
CA ALA A 17 12.35 14.02 -17.24
C ALA A 17 12.62 12.85 -16.29
N HIS A 18 12.06 11.69 -16.63
CA HIS A 18 12.08 10.49 -15.80
C HIS A 18 12.35 9.25 -16.62
N GLU A 19 12.93 8.23 -15.97
CA GLU A 19 13.04 6.89 -16.51
C GLU A 19 12.06 5.94 -15.82
N LEU A 20 11.56 4.92 -16.53
CA LEU A 20 10.64 3.91 -15.97
C LEU A 20 11.17 3.25 -14.68
N LYS A 21 12.49 3.11 -14.55
CA LYS A 21 13.13 2.51 -13.37
C LYS A 21 13.06 3.40 -12.12
N GLU A 22 12.78 4.70 -12.28
CA GLU A 22 12.71 5.66 -11.18
C GLU A 22 11.33 5.68 -10.49
N VAL A 23 10.27 5.19 -11.16
CA VAL A 23 8.89 5.20 -10.62
C VAL A 23 8.81 4.54 -9.23
N GLY A 24 9.53 3.42 -9.05
CA GLY A 24 9.70 2.77 -7.74
C GLY A 24 8.38 2.44 -7.06
N ASP A 25 8.15 3.01 -5.89
CA ASP A 25 6.96 2.76 -5.07
C ASP A 25 5.67 3.39 -5.63
N GLN A 26 5.76 4.22 -6.66
CA GLN A 26 4.62 5.00 -7.19
C GLN A 26 3.85 4.29 -8.32
N TRP A 27 4.13 3.01 -8.57
CA TRP A 27 3.35 2.20 -9.51
C TRP A 27 1.90 2.01 -9.04
N ARG A 28 0.94 2.26 -9.93
CA ARG A 28 -0.49 2.26 -9.63
C ARG A 28 -1.14 0.93 -9.96
N THR A 29 -2.06 0.49 -9.10
CA THR A 29 -2.89 -0.69 -9.37
C THR A 29 -3.91 -0.34 -10.46
N PRO A 30 -4.00 -1.12 -11.56
CA PRO A 30 -5.02 -0.90 -12.59
C PRO A 30 -6.44 -1.07 -12.04
N ASP A 31 -7.37 -0.25 -12.52
CA ASP A 31 -8.75 -0.22 -12.01
C ASP A 31 -9.46 -1.58 -12.11
N ASN A 32 -9.30 -2.27 -13.24
CA ASN A 32 -9.92 -3.59 -13.43
C ASN A 32 -9.41 -4.64 -12.42
N ILE A 33 -8.13 -4.57 -12.05
CA ILE A 33 -7.54 -5.43 -11.02
C ILE A 33 -8.14 -5.07 -9.65
N PHE A 34 -8.17 -3.79 -9.29
CA PHE A 34 -8.76 -3.34 -8.04
C PHE A 34 -10.23 -3.77 -7.91
N TRP A 35 -11.07 -3.49 -8.92
CA TRP A 35 -12.49 -3.86 -8.89
C TRP A 35 -12.73 -5.36 -8.86
N GLY A 36 -11.90 -6.15 -9.56
CA GLY A 36 -11.96 -7.61 -9.51
C GLY A 36 -11.69 -8.14 -8.09
N ILE A 37 -10.66 -7.62 -7.42
CA ILE A 37 -10.34 -7.99 -6.03
C ILE A 37 -11.45 -7.50 -5.08
N ASN A 38 -11.92 -6.26 -5.24
CA ASN A 38 -12.97 -5.66 -4.40
C ASN A 38 -14.29 -6.45 -4.48
N THR A 39 -14.62 -6.99 -5.65
CA THR A 39 -15.81 -7.84 -5.83
C THR A 39 -15.73 -9.12 -4.98
N LEU A 40 -14.54 -9.67 -4.76
CA LEU A 40 -14.34 -10.93 -4.04
C LEU A 40 -14.13 -10.73 -2.54
N PHE A 41 -13.41 -9.68 -2.15
CA PHE A 41 -12.92 -9.52 -0.78
C PHE A 41 -13.31 -8.19 -0.12
N GLY A 42 -14.01 -7.33 -0.84
CA GLY A 42 -14.50 -6.04 -0.35
C GLY A 42 -15.78 -6.12 0.50
N PRO A 43 -16.49 -4.99 0.66
CA PRO A 43 -16.19 -3.69 0.08
C PRO A 43 -14.94 -3.05 0.70
N PHE A 44 -14.04 -2.56 -0.15
CA PHE A 44 -12.90 -1.74 0.27
C PHE A 44 -13.35 -0.32 0.53
N VAL A 45 -13.01 0.18 1.71
CA VAL A 45 -13.39 1.52 2.19
C VAL A 45 -12.18 2.37 2.58
N LEU A 46 -10.99 1.77 2.66
CA LEU A 46 -9.74 2.42 3.02
C LEU A 46 -8.61 1.97 2.08
N ASP A 47 -7.92 2.91 1.46
CA ASP A 47 -6.70 2.64 0.67
C ASP A 47 -5.45 3.00 1.49
N LEU A 48 -4.62 2.01 1.80
CA LEU A 48 -3.51 2.17 2.73
C LEU A 48 -2.29 2.88 2.13
N PHE A 49 -2.10 2.82 0.80
CA PHE A 49 -0.88 3.32 0.17
C PHE A 49 -1.20 4.01 -1.16
N THR A 50 -1.35 5.33 -1.10
CA THR A 50 -1.64 6.18 -2.26
C THR A 50 -0.78 7.44 -2.25
N ASP A 51 -0.66 8.11 -3.40
CA ASP A 51 -0.15 9.48 -3.50
C ASP A 51 -1.28 10.54 -3.48
N GLY A 52 -2.52 10.11 -3.21
CA GLY A 52 -3.73 10.93 -3.27
C GLY A 52 -4.39 10.92 -4.65
N ASP A 53 -3.60 11.09 -5.72
CA ASP A 53 -4.10 11.10 -7.11
C ASP A 53 -4.48 9.70 -7.60
N ASN A 54 -3.86 8.66 -7.04
CA ASN A 54 -4.09 7.27 -7.42
C ASN A 54 -5.02 6.47 -6.48
N ALA A 55 -5.65 7.14 -5.50
CA ALA A 55 -6.45 6.49 -4.47
C ALA A 55 -7.60 5.66 -5.05
N LYS A 56 -7.81 4.46 -4.49
CA LYS A 56 -8.89 3.55 -4.89
C LYS A 56 -10.11 3.57 -3.97
N CYS A 57 -9.99 4.26 -2.84
CA CYS A 57 -11.06 4.45 -1.86
C CYS A 57 -11.20 5.94 -1.52
N ALA A 58 -12.38 6.36 -1.05
CA ALA A 58 -12.61 7.74 -0.62
C ALA A 58 -11.81 8.11 0.65
N ALA A 59 -11.61 7.15 1.56
CA ALA A 59 -10.68 7.29 2.66
C ALA A 59 -9.35 6.61 2.30
N TYR A 60 -8.24 7.27 2.61
CA TYR A 60 -6.92 6.76 2.28
C TYR A 60 -5.83 7.39 3.16
N TYR A 61 -4.61 6.85 3.07
CA TYR A 61 -3.40 7.44 3.65
C TYR A 61 -2.36 7.71 2.57
N THR A 62 -1.76 8.90 2.58
CA THR A 62 -0.57 9.20 1.79
C THR A 62 0.73 8.84 2.52
N ALA A 63 1.86 8.97 1.83
CA ALA A 63 3.17 8.84 2.45
C ALA A 63 3.39 9.86 3.59
N GLU A 64 2.81 11.06 3.46
CA GLU A 64 2.84 12.12 4.48
C GLU A 64 1.96 11.77 5.70
N ASP A 65 0.77 11.20 5.47
CA ASP A 65 -0.08 10.71 6.56
C ASP A 65 0.57 9.56 7.34
N ASN A 66 1.44 8.81 6.66
CA ASN A 66 2.10 7.60 7.12
C ASN A 66 1.11 6.56 7.68
N ALA A 67 0.60 5.68 6.82
CA ALA A 67 -0.34 4.64 7.23
C ALA A 67 0.11 3.86 8.48
N LEU A 68 1.41 3.57 8.65
CA LEU A 68 1.92 2.75 9.75
C LEU A 68 1.91 3.50 11.11
N ALA A 69 1.63 4.80 11.10
CA ALA A 69 1.42 5.60 12.31
C ALA A 69 -0.02 5.53 12.85
N HIS A 70 -0.95 4.91 12.12
CA HIS A 70 -2.39 4.88 12.45
C HIS A 70 -2.86 3.50 12.89
N ASP A 71 -3.89 3.50 13.74
CA ASP A 71 -4.68 2.30 14.01
C ASP A 71 -5.70 2.08 12.88
N TRP A 72 -5.40 1.16 11.97
CA TRP A 72 -6.30 0.87 10.86
C TRP A 72 -7.60 0.22 11.33
N SER A 73 -7.58 -0.51 12.44
CA SER A 73 -8.76 -1.24 12.92
C SER A 73 -9.83 -0.29 13.44
N GLU A 74 -9.44 0.77 14.16
CA GLU A 74 -10.34 1.84 14.58
C GLU A 74 -10.94 2.55 13.37
N ARG A 75 -10.11 2.88 12.38
CA ARG A 75 -10.58 3.53 11.14
C ARG A 75 -11.57 2.66 10.38
N LEU A 76 -11.33 1.35 10.31
CA LEU A 76 -12.27 0.41 9.66
C LEU A 76 -13.56 0.22 10.46
N ALA A 77 -13.53 0.31 11.79
CA ALA A 77 -14.73 0.26 12.62
C ALA A 77 -15.67 1.45 12.32
N GLU A 78 -15.11 2.64 12.03
CA GLU A 78 -15.87 3.81 11.58
C GLU A 78 -16.43 3.62 10.16
N LEU A 79 -15.58 3.19 9.23
CA LEU A 79 -15.88 3.15 7.79
C LEU A 79 -16.71 1.92 7.38
N LYS A 80 -16.77 0.87 8.21
CA LYS A 80 -17.54 -0.37 8.01
C LYS A 80 -17.19 -1.10 6.71
N GLY A 81 -15.94 -1.53 6.59
CA GLY A 81 -15.48 -2.33 5.45
C GLY A 81 -14.07 -2.90 5.64
N ALA A 82 -13.40 -3.18 4.54
CA ALA A 82 -12.01 -3.65 4.53
C ALA A 82 -11.05 -2.59 3.96
N ALA A 83 -9.77 -2.74 4.27
CA ALA A 83 -8.72 -1.93 3.68
C ALA A 83 -8.01 -2.68 2.54
N PHE A 84 -7.63 -1.94 1.51
CA PHE A 84 -6.82 -2.41 0.39
C PHE A 84 -5.40 -1.86 0.50
N GLY A 85 -4.40 -2.64 0.09
CA GLY A 85 -3.02 -2.19 0.02
C GLY A 85 -2.27 -2.73 -1.20
N ASN A 86 -1.70 -1.81 -1.99
CA ASN A 86 -0.62 -2.07 -2.93
C ASN A 86 0.67 -1.41 -2.36
N PRO A 87 1.43 -2.13 -1.51
CA PRO A 87 2.43 -1.51 -0.65
C PRO A 87 3.69 -1.06 -1.41
N PRO A 88 4.41 -0.05 -0.87
CA PRO A 88 5.76 0.29 -1.33
C PRO A 88 6.75 -0.85 -1.06
N TYR A 89 7.57 -1.18 -2.06
CA TYR A 89 8.58 -2.24 -2.02
C TYR A 89 9.99 -1.75 -1.71
N SER A 90 10.18 -0.43 -1.58
CA SER A 90 11.45 0.13 -1.14
C SER A 90 11.95 -0.48 0.16
N ARG A 91 13.26 -0.32 0.38
CA ARG A 91 13.87 -0.62 1.67
C ARG A 91 13.21 0.23 2.75
N ALA A 92 13.15 -0.32 3.96
CA ALA A 92 12.50 0.34 5.07
C ALA A 92 13.03 1.75 5.30
N SER A 93 12.13 2.72 5.23
CA SER A 93 12.36 4.10 5.64
C SER A 93 11.62 4.39 6.95
N GLN A 94 12.20 5.27 7.75
CA GLN A 94 11.68 5.64 9.07
C GLN A 94 11.80 7.14 9.27
N HIS A 95 10.86 7.71 10.03
CA HIS A 95 10.92 9.07 10.52
C HIS A 95 10.52 9.11 11.99
N GLU A 96 11.35 9.71 12.83
CA GLU A 96 11.07 9.85 14.27
C GLU A 96 10.70 8.53 14.97
N GLY A 97 11.33 7.43 14.55
CA GLY A 97 11.10 6.09 15.09
C GLY A 97 9.87 5.35 14.54
N GLN A 98 9.11 5.97 13.64
CA GLN A 98 7.99 5.35 12.94
C GLN A 98 8.41 4.92 11.54
N TYR A 99 8.12 3.67 11.19
CA TYR A 99 8.33 3.17 9.82
C TYR A 99 7.30 3.80 8.88
N ILE A 100 7.71 4.00 7.62
CA ILE A 100 6.85 4.51 6.54
C ILE A 100 6.72 3.44 5.45
N THR A 101 7.85 2.85 5.05
CA THR A 101 7.92 1.80 4.03
C THR A 101 8.65 0.56 4.55
N GLY A 102 8.70 -0.48 3.70
CA GLY A 102 9.38 -1.73 3.96
C GLY A 102 8.40 -2.83 4.33
N MET A 103 8.29 -3.81 3.42
CA MET A 103 7.30 -4.89 3.50
C MET A 103 7.26 -5.62 4.85
N ARG A 104 8.41 -5.84 5.50
CA ARG A 104 8.45 -6.46 6.84
C ARG A 104 7.63 -5.69 7.86
N TYR A 105 7.76 -4.37 7.89
CA TYR A 105 7.09 -3.52 8.87
C TYR A 105 5.62 -3.30 8.49
N ILE A 106 5.33 -3.18 7.19
CA ILE A 106 3.97 -3.11 6.67
C ILE A 106 3.18 -4.37 7.06
N MET A 107 3.74 -5.57 6.83
CA MET A 107 3.06 -6.83 7.14
C MET A 107 2.98 -7.10 8.63
N LYS A 108 3.99 -6.69 9.41
CA LYS A 108 3.91 -6.71 10.87
C LYS A 108 2.77 -5.83 11.39
N HIS A 109 2.63 -4.61 10.85
CA HIS A 109 1.54 -3.71 11.23
C HIS A 109 0.19 -4.28 10.83
N ALA A 110 0.07 -4.83 9.62
CA ALA A 110 -1.15 -5.49 9.15
C ALA A 110 -1.60 -6.63 10.07
N SER A 111 -0.67 -7.50 10.49
CA SER A 111 -0.95 -8.59 11.43
C SER A 111 -1.45 -8.04 12.78
N ALA A 112 -0.77 -7.02 13.34
CA ALA A 112 -1.22 -6.39 14.58
C ALA A 112 -2.61 -5.71 14.46
N MET A 113 -2.91 -5.10 13.31
CA MET A 113 -4.21 -4.50 13.05
C MET A 113 -5.31 -5.54 12.77
N ARG A 114 -4.94 -6.72 12.26
CA ARG A 114 -5.82 -7.89 12.10
C ARG A 114 -6.19 -8.48 13.44
N ASP A 115 -5.25 -8.59 14.38
CA ASP A 115 -5.51 -9.08 15.74
C ASP A 115 -6.50 -8.20 16.51
N LYS A 116 -6.62 -6.92 16.11
CA LYS A 116 -7.64 -5.98 16.60
C LYS A 116 -9.00 -6.10 15.88
N GLY A 117 -9.13 -7.01 14.92
CA GLY A 117 -10.39 -7.32 14.23
C GLY A 117 -10.59 -6.64 12.87
N GLY A 118 -9.62 -5.88 12.36
CA GLY A 118 -9.74 -5.29 11.04
C GLY A 118 -9.48 -6.29 9.91
N ARG A 119 -10.03 -6.00 8.72
CA ARG A 119 -9.85 -6.82 7.50
C ARG A 119 -8.98 -6.09 6.48
N TYR A 120 -7.93 -6.74 6.03
CA TYR A 120 -6.92 -6.17 5.13
C TYR A 120 -6.67 -7.10 3.95
N VAL A 121 -6.66 -6.53 2.74
CA VAL A 121 -6.38 -7.27 1.51
C VAL A 121 -5.21 -6.60 0.79
N PHE A 122 -4.15 -7.35 0.57
CA PHE A 122 -2.92 -6.85 -0.05
C PHE A 122 -2.72 -7.46 -1.43
N LEU A 123 -2.46 -6.60 -2.42
CA LEU A 123 -1.95 -7.01 -3.73
C LEU A 123 -0.43 -7.01 -3.68
N ILE A 124 0.17 -8.20 -3.58
CA ILE A 124 1.61 -8.38 -3.45
C ILE A 124 2.16 -9.41 -4.42
N LYS A 125 3.43 -9.27 -4.82
CA LYS A 125 4.13 -10.32 -5.58
C LYS A 125 4.13 -11.63 -4.78
N ALA A 126 3.96 -12.76 -5.47
CA ALA A 126 4.13 -14.08 -4.89
C ALA A 126 5.62 -14.32 -4.57
N ALA A 127 6.02 -14.00 -3.34
CA ALA A 127 7.40 -14.07 -2.88
C ALA A 127 7.50 -14.88 -1.59
N THR A 128 7.17 -16.17 -1.71
CA THR A 128 7.03 -17.11 -0.57
C THR A 128 8.34 -17.38 0.19
N SER A 129 9.50 -16.97 -0.35
CA SER A 129 10.78 -17.04 0.36
C SER A 129 11.07 -15.82 1.24
N GLU A 130 10.26 -14.77 1.11
CA GLU A 130 10.48 -13.53 1.85
C GLU A 130 9.93 -13.64 3.26
N VAL A 131 10.70 -13.14 4.22
CA VAL A 131 10.37 -13.05 5.65
C VAL A 131 9.11 -12.24 6.00
N TRP A 132 8.56 -11.51 5.03
CA TRP A 132 7.33 -10.72 5.18
C TRP A 132 6.13 -11.39 4.50
N TRP A 133 6.33 -12.52 3.84
CA TRP A 133 5.24 -13.29 3.26
C TRP A 133 4.22 -13.66 4.35
N PRO A 134 2.92 -13.36 4.17
CA PRO A 134 1.92 -13.57 5.20
C PRO A 134 1.49 -15.04 5.25
N GLU A 135 2.29 -15.88 5.91
CA GLU A 135 2.00 -17.32 6.10
C GLU A 135 0.72 -17.57 6.90
N ASP A 136 0.32 -16.60 7.73
CA ASP A 136 -0.86 -16.61 8.59
C ASP A 136 -2.10 -15.96 7.95
N ALA A 137 -2.07 -15.65 6.65
CA ALA A 137 -3.21 -15.08 5.94
C ALA A 137 -4.40 -16.06 5.93
N ASP A 138 -5.60 -15.54 6.23
CA ASP A 138 -6.85 -16.32 6.18
C ASP A 138 -7.17 -16.83 4.77
N HIS A 139 -6.68 -16.14 3.74
CA HIS A 139 -6.88 -16.51 2.34
C HIS A 139 -5.72 -16.01 1.47
N ILE A 140 -5.23 -16.87 0.57
CA ILE A 140 -4.24 -16.51 -0.46
C ILE A 140 -4.81 -16.91 -1.82
N ALA A 141 -4.93 -15.93 -2.73
CA ALA A 141 -5.37 -16.13 -4.10
C ALA A 141 -4.29 -15.68 -5.08
N PHE A 142 -4.21 -16.35 -6.24
CA PHE A 142 -3.25 -16.03 -7.29
C PHE A 142 -3.95 -15.40 -8.49
N ILE A 143 -3.39 -14.30 -8.99
CA ILE A 143 -3.77 -13.72 -10.29
C ILE A 143 -2.90 -14.36 -11.35
N ARG A 144 -3.52 -14.98 -12.35
CA ARG A 144 -2.80 -15.62 -13.46
C ARG A 144 -2.20 -14.56 -14.39
N GLY A 145 -0.89 -14.67 -14.63
CA GLY A 145 -0.17 -13.82 -15.60
C GLY A 145 0.57 -12.66 -14.95
N ARG A 146 1.26 -11.86 -15.78
CA ARG A 146 1.96 -10.65 -15.33
C ARG A 146 1.01 -9.47 -15.35
N ILE A 147 0.82 -8.83 -14.20
CA ILE A 147 0.06 -7.58 -14.10
C ILE A 147 0.91 -6.45 -14.67
N GLY A 148 0.36 -5.71 -15.62
CA GLY A 148 0.91 -4.43 -16.06
C GLY A 148 0.40 -3.33 -15.15
N PHE A 149 1.22 -2.90 -14.19
CA PHE A 149 0.89 -1.75 -13.34
C PHE A 149 0.93 -0.45 -14.15
N GLU A 150 0.19 0.55 -13.68
CA GLU A 150 0.03 1.84 -14.35
C GLU A 150 1.05 2.86 -13.86
N LEU A 151 1.48 3.74 -14.76
CA LEU A 151 2.33 4.86 -14.41
C LEU A 151 1.58 5.88 -13.54
N PRO A 152 2.28 6.56 -12.61
CA PRO A 152 1.71 7.67 -11.87
C PRO A 152 1.36 8.83 -12.80
N ALA A 153 0.40 9.66 -12.38
CA ALA A 153 -0.11 10.74 -13.23
C ALA A 153 0.94 11.82 -13.59
N TRP A 154 2.02 11.90 -12.81
CA TRP A 154 3.09 12.87 -13.02
C TRP A 154 4.21 12.40 -13.96
N PHE A 155 4.24 11.12 -14.35
CA PHE A 155 5.25 10.55 -15.27
C PHE A 155 4.90 10.87 -16.72
#